data_AF-A0A1S1MR53-F1
#
_entry.id   AF-A0A1S1MR53-F1
#
_cell.length_a   1.000
_cell.length_b   1.000
_cell.length_c   1.000
_cell.angle_alpha   90.00
_cell.angle_beta   90.00
_cell.angle_gamma   90.00
#
_symmetry.space_group_name_H-M   'P 1'
#
loop_
_entity.id
_entity.type
_entity.pdbx_description
1 polymer ?
#
loop_
_entity_poly.entity_id
_entity_poly.type
_entity_poly.pdbx_seq_one_letter_code
_entity_poly.pdbx_strand_id
1 'polypeptide(L)' 'MEEVTEGLFRGIARFIKWLFIDMLIQSIFYGCGYATLKVVTLGTYPKPNRIHEGLCIAVGVVLWFVLIGVFAYLG' A
#
# COMPACT_ATOMS: atom_id res chain seq x y z
N MET A 1 38.10 5.09 -5.39
CA MET A 1 37.03 5.37 -6.37
C MET A 1 35.93 4.32 -6.31
N GLU A 2 36.25 3.02 -6.28
CA GLU A 2 35.25 1.93 -6.15
C GLU A 2 34.44 1.94 -4.84
N GLU A 3 35.06 2.24 -3.68
CA GLU A 3 34.36 2.26 -2.38
C GLU A 3 33.28 3.34 -2.29
N VAL A 4 33.49 4.49 -2.92
CA VAL A 4 32.49 5.59 -2.95
C VAL A 4 31.32 5.19 -3.83
N THR A 5 31.58 4.51 -4.95
CA THR A 5 30.55 4.01 -5.87
C THR A 5 29.69 2.93 -5.19
N GLU A 6 30.30 1.98 -4.47
CA GLU A 6 29.54 0.96 -3.73
C GLU A 6 28.67 1.54 -2.61
N GLY A 7 29.18 2.53 -1.87
CA GLY A 7 28.42 3.23 -0.84
C GLY A 7 27.21 3.98 -1.41
N LEU A 8 27.42 4.68 -2.54
CA LEU A 8 26.35 5.39 -3.24
C LEU A 8 25.29 4.43 -3.81
N PHE A 9 25.72 3.32 -4.41
CA PHE A 9 24.82 2.33 -4.99
C PHE A 9 23.94 1.65 -3.93
N ARG A 10 24.49 1.35 -2.74
CA ARG A 10 23.71 0.85 -1.59
C ARG A 10 22.67 1.86 -1.11
N GLY A 11 23.03 3.14 -1.06
CA GLY A 11 22.10 4.22 -0.69
C GLY A 11 20.94 4.35 -1.68
N ILE A 12 21.26 4.40 -2.98
CA ILE A 12 20.27 4.51 -4.06
C ILE A 12 19.38 3.26 -4.11
N ALA A 13 19.94 2.05 -4.00
CA ALA A 13 19.16 0.82 -3.98
C ALA A 13 18.16 0.79 -2.80
N ARG A 14 18.56 1.29 -1.63
CA ARG A 14 17.67 1.40 -0.46
C ARG A 14 16.54 2.42 -0.70
N PHE A 15 16.86 3.55 -1.31
CA PHE A 15 15.87 4.58 -1.66
C PHE A 15 14.87 4.07 -2.70
N ILE A 16 15.35 3.42 -3.77
CA ILE A 16 14.50 2.80 -4.79
C ILE A 16 13.60 1.74 -4.16
N LYS A 17 14.16 0.86 -3.32
CA LYS A 17 13.37 -0.16 -2.62
C LYS A 17 12.27 0.47 -1.74
N TRP A 18 12.60 1.52 -1.02
CA TRP A 18 11.62 2.25 -0.20
C TRP A 18 10.52 2.86 -1.05
N LEU A 19 10.87 3.54 -2.15
CA LEU A 19 9.91 4.15 -3.07
C LEU A 19 9.02 3.10 -3.76
N PHE A 20 9.60 1.95 -4.11
CA PHE A 20 8.84 0.83 -4.69
C PHE A 20 7.84 0.25 -3.70
N ILE A 21 8.22 0.10 -2.43
CA ILE A 21 7.32 -0.34 -1.36
C ILE A 21 6.23 0.69 -1.13
N ASP A 22 6.55 1.97 -1.03
CA ASP A 22 5.58 3.04 -0.82
C ASP A 22 4.57 3.12 -1.98
N MET A 23 5.05 3.02 -3.22
CA MET A 23 4.21 2.99 -4.41
C MET A 23 3.35 1.73 -4.48
N LEU A 24 3.88 0.56 -4.12
CA LEU A 24 3.09 -0.66 -4.00
C LEU A 24 2.03 -0.54 -2.91
N ILE A 25 2.38 0.07 -1.77
CA ILE A 25 1.44 0.30 -0.68
C ILE A 25 0.31 1.20 -1.16
N GLN A 26 0.62 2.34 -1.76
CA GLN A 26 -0.39 3.21 -2.35
C GLN A 26 -1.20 2.44 -3.39
N SER A 27 -0.59 1.91 -4.44
CA SER A 27 -1.34 1.28 -5.54
C SER A 27 -2.22 0.12 -5.09
N ILE A 28 -1.68 -0.80 -4.29
CA ILE A 28 -2.39 -2.00 -3.86
C ILE A 28 -3.39 -1.67 -2.74
N PHE A 29 -2.98 -0.99 -1.68
CA PHE A 29 -3.87 -0.78 -0.54
C PHE A 29 -4.90 0.31 -0.82
N TYR A 30 -4.53 1.40 -1.49
CA TYR A 30 -5.52 2.40 -1.93
C TYR A 30 -6.45 1.79 -2.99
N GLY A 31 -5.92 1.07 -3.98
CA GLY A 31 -6.72 0.44 -5.03
C GLY A 31 -7.71 -0.59 -4.47
N CYS A 32 -7.25 -1.51 -3.62
CA CYS A 32 -8.11 -2.48 -2.95
C CYS A 32 -9.11 -1.81 -2.01
N GLY A 33 -8.68 -0.83 -1.22
CA GLY A 33 -9.57 -0.11 -0.31
C GLY A 33 -10.64 0.69 -1.04
N TYR A 34 -10.28 1.37 -2.13
CA TYR A 34 -11.19 2.10 -3.01
C TYR A 34 -12.21 1.15 -3.64
N ALA A 35 -11.75 0.04 -4.22
CA ALA A 35 -12.62 -0.96 -4.83
C ALA A 35 -13.58 -1.57 -3.80
N THR A 36 -13.07 -1.91 -2.61
CA THR A 36 -13.86 -2.48 -1.52
C THR A 36 -14.91 -1.49 -1.03
N LEU A 37 -14.53 -0.24 -0.73
CA LEU A 37 -15.48 0.81 -0.34
C LEU A 37 -16.54 1.03 -1.41
N LYS A 38 -16.16 1.01 -2.68
CA LYS A 38 -17.08 1.16 -3.81
C LYS A 38 -18.07 0.01 -3.91
N VAL A 39 -17.64 -1.22 -3.69
CA VAL A 39 -18.52 -2.39 -3.68
C VAL A 39 -19.44 -2.38 -2.45
N VAL A 40 -18.89 -2.18 -1.26
CA VAL A 40 -19.63 -2.22 0.01
C VAL A 40 -20.68 -1.10 0.10
N THR A 41 -20.39 0.08 -0.45
CA THR A 41 -21.31 1.22 -0.43
C THR A 41 -22.15 1.36 -1.69
N LEU A 42 -22.22 0.32 -2.54
CA LEU A 42 -22.99 0.30 -3.78
C LEU A 42 -22.67 1.49 -4.71
N GLY A 43 -21.40 1.88 -4.78
CA GLY A 43 -20.92 2.98 -5.62
C GLY A 43 -21.01 4.37 -5.00
N THR A 44 -21.48 4.49 -3.76
CA THR A 44 -21.69 5.79 -3.09
C THR A 44 -20.39 6.40 -2.54
N TYR A 45 -19.42 5.56 -2.16
CA TYR A 45 -18.08 5.94 -1.69
C TYR A 45 -16.99 5.27 -2.54
N PRO A 46 -15.77 5.82 -2.60
CA PRO A 46 -15.32 7.04 -1.91
C PRO A 46 -15.56 8.31 -2.73
N LYS A 47 -16.03 9.38 -2.06
CA LYS A 47 -16.15 10.72 -2.65
C LYS A 47 -14.75 11.33 -2.85
N PRO A 48 -14.51 12.15 -3.89
CA PRO A 48 -13.23 12.81 -4.11
C PRO A 48 -12.98 13.89 -3.05
N ASN A 49 -12.45 13.46 -1.90
CA ASN A 49 -12.01 14.33 -0.82
C ASN A 49 -10.77 13.70 -0.18
N ARG A 50 -9.77 14.52 0.18
CA ARG A 50 -8.51 14.05 0.81
C ARG A 50 -8.74 13.23 2.08
N ILE A 51 -9.82 13.51 2.81
CA ILE A 51 -10.20 12.74 4.01
C ILE A 51 -10.58 11.30 3.65
N HIS A 52 -11.20 11.08 2.49
CA HIS A 52 -11.61 9.75 2.03
C HIS A 52 -10.45 8.95 1.42
N GLU A 53 -9.39 9.60 0.97
CA GLU A 53 -8.19 8.92 0.47
C GLU A 53 -7.48 8.14 1.59
N GLY A 54 -7.27 8.79 2.74
CA GLY A 54 -6.73 8.12 3.93
C GLY A 54 -7.60 6.97 4.42
N LEU A 55 -8.93 7.10 4.28
CA LEU A 55 -9.88 6.06 4.64
C LEU A 55 -9.78 4.84 3.71
N CYS A 56 -9.57 5.05 2.41
CA CYS A 56 -9.34 3.96 1.46
C CYS A 56 -8.06 3.20 1.80
N ILE A 57 -6.97 3.91 2.09
CA ILE A 57 -5.70 3.27 2.50
C ILE A 57 -5.91 2.49 3.80
N ALA A 58 -6.56 3.07 4.80
CA ALA A 58 -6.84 2.39 6.08
C ALA A 58 -7.69 1.12 5.89
N VAL A 59 -8.75 1.19 5.09
CA VAL A 59 -9.58 0.01 4.77
C VAL A 59 -8.76 -1.05 4.04
N GLY A 60 -7.96 -0.65 3.05
CA GLY A 60 -7.06 -1.57 2.35
C GLY A 60 -6.08 -2.26 3.30
N VAL A 61 -5.49 -1.52 4.24
CA VAL A 61 -4.54 -2.06 5.24
C VAL A 61 -5.22 -3.08 6.14
N VAL A 62 -6.37 -2.74 6.70
CA VAL A 62 -7.15 -3.67 7.54
C VAL A 62 -7.50 -4.94 6.76
N LEU A 63 -7.93 -4.81 5.52
CA LEU A 63 -8.33 -5.94 4.68
C LEU A 63 -7.16 -6.89 4.41
N TRP A 64 -5.98 -6.35 4.11
CA TRP A 64 -4.76 -7.14 3.94
C TRP A 64 -4.30 -7.81 5.24
N PHE A 65 -4.36 -7.12 6.39
CA PHE A 65 -4.05 -7.74 7.69
C PHE A 65 -5.01 -8.89 8.03
N VAL A 66 -6.30 -8.72 7.75
CA VAL A 66 -7.30 -9.79 7.94
C VAL A 66 -6.99 -10.97 7.03
N LEU A 67 -6.70 -10.74 5.75
CA LEU A 67 -6.33 -11.81 4.81
C LEU A 67 -5.10 -12.59 5.28
N ILE A 68 -4.04 -11.89 5.72
CA ILE A 68 -2.83 -12.52 6.24
C ILE A 68 -3.14 -13.33 7.50
N GLY A 69 -3.91 -12.77 8.44
CA GLY A 69 -4.29 -13.46 9.67
C GLY A 69 -5.14 -14.71 9.41
N VAL A 70 -6.08 -14.64 8.47
CA VAL A 70 -6.91 -15.77 8.04
C VAL A 70 -6.04 -16.85 7.39
N PHE A 71 -5.13 -16.50 6.49
CA PHE A 71 -4.20 -17.45 5.89
C PHE A 71 -3.28 -18.10 6.92
N ALA A 72 -2.79 -17.35 7.90
CA ALA A 72 -1.94 -17.88 8.97
C ALA A 72 -2.70 -18.79 9.96
N TYR A 73 -4.03 -18.66 10.04
CA TYR A 73 -4.88 -19.52 10.88
C TYR A 73 -5.34 -20.78 10.14
N LEU A 74 -5.49 -20.70 8.82
CA LEU A 74 -5.95 -21.81 7.97
C LEU A 74 -4.80 -22.68 7.41
N GLY A 75 -3.59 -22.14 7.29
CA GLY A 75 -2.39 -22.86 6.84
C GLY A 75 -1.59 -23.42 8.00
#